data_AF-A0A8D0ADT9-F1
#
_entry.id   AF-A0A8D0ADT9-F1
#
_cell.length_a   1.000
_cell.length_b   1.000
_cell.length_c   1.000
_cell.angle_alpha   90.00
_cell.angle_beta   90.00
_cell.angle_gamma   90.00
#
_symmetry.space_group_name_H-M   'P 1'
#
loop_
_entity.id
_entity.type
_entity.pdbx_description
1 polymer ?
#
loop_
_entity_poly.entity_id
_entity_poly.type
_entity_poly.pdbx_seq_one_letter_code
_entity_poly.pdbx_strand_id
1 'polypeptide(L)'
;MVVKAVCVLKGAGETSGTVYFEQEGSATVKLTGEIKGLTPDLGNVTAGGDNVAKIDITDKIITLTGPHSIIGRTMVIHEKADDLGKGGNEESLKTGNAGGRLACGVIGIAQ
;
A
#
# COMPACT_ATOMS: atom_id res chain seq x y z
N MET A 1 2.45 16.50 -17.29
CA MET A 1 3.62 16.33 -16.39
C MET A 1 3.44 15.01 -15.68
N VAL A 2 4.45 14.15 -15.70
CA VAL A 2 4.42 12.88 -14.96
C VAL A 2 5.06 13.13 -13.60
N VAL A 3 4.39 12.70 -12.54
CA VAL A 3 4.92 12.73 -11.17
C VAL A 3 5.14 11.30 -10.74
N LYS A 4 6.31 11.02 -10.17
CA LYS A 4 6.69 9.71 -9.66
C LYS A 4 6.97 9.79 -8.18
N ALA A 5 6.63 8.73 -7.47
CA ALA A 5 6.94 8.58 -6.06
C ALA A 5 7.38 7.16 -5.77
N VAL A 6 8.08 6.97 -4.65
CA VAL A 6 8.50 5.67 -4.16
C VAL A 6 8.29 5.58 -2.66
N CYS A 7 7.88 4.41 -2.19
CA CYS A 7 7.83 4.05 -0.80
C CYS A 7 8.66 2.79 -0.58
N VAL A 8 9.67 2.90 0.28
CA VAL A 8 10.41 1.74 0.78
C VAL A 8 9.79 1.34 2.12
N LEU A 9 9.19 0.16 2.16
CA LEU A 9 8.51 -0.39 3.32
C LEU A 9 9.50 -1.20 4.15
N LYS A 10 9.58 -0.91 5.45
CA LYS A 10 10.39 -1.69 6.39
C LYS A 10 9.64 -1.94 7.69
N GLY A 11 9.66 -3.20 8.13
CA GLY A 11 9.13 -3.67 9.41
C GLY A 11 10.20 -3.97 10.44
N ALA A 12 9.77 -4.30 11.65
CA ALA A 12 10.64 -4.88 12.68
C ALA A 12 10.97 -6.36 12.42
N GLY A 13 10.11 -7.06 11.66
CA GLY A 13 10.31 -8.44 11.21
C GLY A 13 10.87 -8.53 9.78
N GLU A 14 10.54 -9.63 9.09
CA GLU A 14 11.03 -9.90 7.74
C GLU A 14 10.26 -9.14 6.64
N THR A 15 9.10 -8.56 6.99
CA THR A 15 8.26 -7.83 6.04
C THR A 15 8.97 -6.57 5.54
N SER A 16 9.19 -6.51 4.23
CA SER A 16 9.83 -5.38 3.56
C SER A 16 9.40 -5.31 2.10
N GLY A 17 9.51 -4.13 1.49
CA GLY A 17 9.12 -4.00 0.08
C GLY A 17 9.46 -2.65 -0.50
N THR A 18 9.22 -2.51 -1.79
CA THR A 18 9.29 -1.21 -2.48
C THR A 18 8.11 -1.08 -3.41
N VAL A 19 7.40 0.03 -3.29
CA VAL A 19 6.23 0.37 -4.09
C VAL A 19 6.48 1.70 -4.78
N TYR A 20 6.28 1.72 -6.08
CA TYR A 20 6.39 2.86 -6.96
C TYR A 20 5.02 3.38 -7.31
N PHE A 21 4.90 4.69 -7.47
CA PHE A 21 3.67 5.39 -7.82
C PHE A 21 3.95 6.26 -9.03
N GLU A 22 3.06 6.24 -10.02
CA GLU A 22 3.18 7.07 -11.21
C GLU A 22 1.83 7.72 -11.52
N GLN A 23 1.83 9.04 -11.70
CA GLN A 23 0.65 9.81 -12.09
C GLN A 23 0.98 10.70 -13.29
N GLU A 24 0.21 10.54 -14.37
CA GLU A 24 0.30 11.41 -15.53
C GLU A 24 -0.78 12.51 -15.48
N GLY A 25 -0.36 13.77 -15.30
CA GLY A 25 -1.29 14.89 -15.15
C GLY A 25 -2.21 14.72 -13.94
N SER A 26 -3.51 14.90 -14.16
CA SER A 26 -4.56 14.65 -13.15
C SER A 26 -5.24 13.29 -13.32
N ALA A 27 -4.59 12.34 -14.02
CA ALA A 27 -5.10 11.00 -14.22
C ALA A 27 -4.97 10.12 -12.96
N THR A 28 -5.32 8.85 -13.12
CA THR A 28 -5.21 7.78 -12.12
C THR A 28 -3.75 7.52 -11.73
N VAL A 29 -3.52 7.12 -10.48
CA VAL A 29 -2.20 6.73 -9.99
C VAL A 29 -2.01 5.23 -10.20
N LYS A 30 -0.95 4.85 -10.91
CA LYS A 30 -0.52 3.46 -11.04
C LYS A 30 0.47 3.14 -9.93
N LEU A 31 0.25 2.02 -9.25
CA LEU A 31 1.16 1.47 -8.24
C LEU A 31 1.78 0.18 -8.77
N THR A 32 3.10 0.07 -8.66
CA THR A 32 3.83 -1.16 -8.98
C THR A 32 4.84 -1.49 -7.90
N GLY A 33 5.23 -2.75 -7.77
CA GLY A 33 6.29 -3.11 -6.83
C GLY A 33 6.15 -4.51 -6.25
N GLU A 34 6.94 -4.78 -5.22
CA GLU A 34 6.96 -6.07 -4.55
C GLU A 34 7.10 -5.89 -3.04
N ILE A 35 6.39 -6.74 -2.29
CA ILE A 35 6.43 -6.81 -0.84
C ILE A 35 6.71 -8.26 -0.45
N LYS A 36 7.75 -8.48 0.34
CA LYS A 36 8.25 -9.78 0.76
C LYS A 36 7.99 -10.01 2.24
N GLY A 37 8.08 -11.26 2.69
CA GLY A 37 7.91 -11.63 4.09
C GLY A 37 6.46 -11.47 4.54
N LEU A 38 5.52 -11.78 3.65
CA LEU A 38 4.09 -11.82 3.92
C LEU A 38 3.63 -13.27 4.03
N THR A 39 2.64 -13.51 4.88
CA THR A 39 1.92 -14.79 4.87
C THR A 39 1.06 -14.86 3.61
N PRO A 40 0.99 -16.02 2.91
CA PRO A 40 0.14 -16.19 1.73
C PRO A 40 -1.33 -15.89 2.03
N ASP A 41 -2.07 -15.46 1.00
CA ASP A 41 -3.55 -15.35 1.00
C ASP A 41 -4.19 -14.35 1.99
N LEU A 42 -3.62 -13.14 2.13
CA LEU A 42 -4.18 -12.05 2.96
C LEU A 42 -5.14 -11.10 2.21
N GLY A 43 -5.70 -11.53 1.07
CA GLY A 43 -6.77 -10.81 0.37
C GLY A 43 -6.31 -9.61 -0.46
N ASN A 44 -6.15 -8.43 0.16
CA ASN A 44 -6.03 -7.14 -0.55
C ASN A 44 -4.70 -6.95 -1.28
N VAL A 45 -3.65 -7.61 -0.80
CA VAL A 45 -2.36 -7.77 -1.45
C VAL A 45 -1.95 -9.23 -1.19
N THR A 46 -1.96 -10.05 -2.23
CA THR A 46 -1.75 -11.51 -2.10
C THR A 46 -0.30 -11.87 -2.35
N ALA A 47 0.34 -12.48 -1.36
CA ALA A 47 1.65 -13.09 -1.53
C ALA A 47 1.52 -14.47 -2.19
N GLY A 48 2.36 -14.73 -3.19
CA GLY A 48 2.47 -16.05 -3.82
C GLY A 48 3.11 -17.07 -2.89
N GLY A 49 3.30 -18.31 -3.38
CA GLY A 49 3.97 -19.38 -2.61
C GLY A 49 5.43 -19.12 -2.25
N ASP A 50 6.00 -18.02 -2.74
CA ASP A 50 7.33 -17.49 -2.40
C ASP A 50 7.30 -16.42 -1.31
N ASN A 51 6.14 -16.17 -0.68
CA ASN A 51 5.90 -15.11 0.30
C ASN A 51 6.18 -13.69 -0.26
N VAL A 52 6.04 -13.53 -1.58
CA VAL A 52 6.16 -12.25 -2.27
C VAL A 52 4.81 -11.85 -2.86
N ALA A 53 4.32 -10.68 -2.48
CA ALA A 53 3.18 -10.05 -3.12
C ALA A 53 3.62 -9.06 -4.19
N LYS A 54 3.11 -9.25 -5.40
CA LYS A 54 3.32 -8.33 -6.53
C LYS A 54 2.21 -7.29 -6.54
N ILE A 55 2.60 -6.03 -6.58
CA ILE A 55 1.69 -4.90 -6.67
C ILE A 55 1.56 -4.49 -8.14
N ASP A 56 0.33 -4.50 -8.64
CA ASP A 56 -0.08 -3.85 -9.89
C ASP A 56 -1.50 -3.34 -9.69
N ILE A 57 -1.62 -2.10 -9.21
CA ILE A 57 -2.90 -1.48 -8.83
C ILE A 57 -3.04 -0.16 -9.57
N THR A 58 -4.27 0.16 -9.98
CA THR A 58 -4.63 1.49 -10.48
C THR A 58 -5.70 2.09 -9.58
N ASP A 59 -5.42 3.26 -9.02
CA ASP A 59 -6.33 3.97 -8.13
C ASP A 59 -6.74 5.34 -8.71
N LYS A 60 -8.00 5.71 -8.52
CA LYS A 60 -8.58 6.96 -9.05
C LYS A 60 -8.77 8.05 -8.00
N ILE A 61 -8.55 7.73 -6.72
CA ILE A 61 -8.86 8.58 -5.58
C ILE A 61 -7.58 9.25 -5.06
N ILE A 62 -6.51 8.49 -4.90
CA ILE A 62 -5.23 9.02 -4.44
C ILE A 62 -4.60 9.90 -5.53
N THR A 63 -3.87 10.92 -5.12
CA THR A 63 -3.08 11.77 -6.02
C THR A 63 -1.66 11.95 -5.50
N LEU A 64 -0.71 12.29 -6.38
CA LEU A 64 0.66 12.66 -6.04
C LEU A 64 0.86 14.19 -6.00
N THR A 65 -0.16 14.96 -6.42
CA THR A 65 -0.15 16.42 -6.42
C THR A 65 -1.45 16.99 -5.86
N GLY A 66 -1.45 18.29 -5.55
CA GLY A 66 -2.62 18.99 -5.03
C GLY A 66 -2.93 18.66 -3.55
N PRO A 67 -4.10 19.09 -3.05
CA PRO A 67 -4.43 19.03 -1.62
C PRO A 67 -4.65 17.61 -1.09
N HIS A 68 -4.99 16.66 -1.96
CA HIS A 68 -5.16 15.24 -1.61
C HIS A 68 -3.90 14.41 -1.84
N SER A 69 -2.75 15.07 -2.08
CA SER A 69 -1.50 14.37 -2.32
C SER A 69 -1.12 13.43 -1.18
N ILE A 70 -0.65 12.24 -1.55
CA ILE A 70 -0.10 11.25 -0.63
C ILE A 70 1.41 11.40 -0.40
N ILE A 71 2.08 12.32 -1.11
CA ILE A 71 3.49 12.62 -0.88
C ILE A 71 3.70 13.07 0.57
N GLY A 72 4.72 12.51 1.21
CA GLY A 72 5.04 12.75 2.63
C GLY A 72 4.14 11.99 3.61
N ARG A 73 3.14 11.25 3.13
CA ARG A 73 2.32 10.34 3.97
C ARG A 73 3.00 8.99 4.11
N THR A 74 2.45 8.16 5.01
CA THR A 74 2.95 6.82 5.29
C THR A 74 2.10 5.78 4.59
N MET A 75 2.73 4.87 3.84
CA MET A 75 2.12 3.61 3.41
C MET A 75 2.36 2.55 4.51
N VAL A 76 1.34 1.74 4.80
CA VAL A 76 1.38 0.71 5.85
C VAL A 76 0.90 -0.62 5.29
N ILE A 77 1.59 -1.69 5.65
CA ILE A 77 1.14 -3.06 5.44
C ILE A 77 0.73 -3.66 6.79
N HIS A 78 -0.46 -4.26 6.81
CA HIS A 78 -1.09 -4.79 8.00
C HIS A 78 -0.95 -6.30 8.13
N GLU A 79 -1.16 -6.84 9.33
CA GLU A 79 -1.00 -8.26 9.66
C GLU A 79 -2.12 -9.16 9.09
N LYS A 80 -3.33 -8.61 8.92
CA LYS A 80 -4.51 -9.33 8.47
C LYS A 80 -5.10 -8.68 7.23
N ALA A 81 -5.93 -9.46 6.53
CA ALA A 81 -6.79 -8.94 5.48
C ALA A 81 -7.71 -7.85 6.04
N ASP A 82 -7.82 -6.74 5.32
CA ASP A 82 -8.81 -5.70 5.60
C ASP A 82 -10.16 -6.16 5.02
N ASP A 83 -11.19 -6.20 5.87
CA ASP A 83 -12.55 -6.66 5.55
C ASP A 83 -13.40 -5.65 4.77
N LEU A 84 -12.84 -4.49 4.44
CA LEU A 84 -13.41 -3.41 3.64
C LEU A 84 -14.67 -2.81 4.26
N GLY A 85 -14.77 -2.78 5.59
CA GLY A 85 -15.92 -2.25 6.30
C GLY A 85 -17.12 -3.19 6.34
N LYS A 86 -16.92 -4.47 5.99
CA LYS A 86 -18.00 -5.47 5.85
C LYS A 86 -18.03 -6.51 6.97
N GLY A 87 -17.22 -6.33 8.02
CA GLY A 87 -17.14 -7.23 9.18
C GLY A 87 -18.29 -7.10 10.17
N GLY A 88 -19.17 -6.10 10.04
CA GLY A 88 -20.38 -5.96 10.87
C GLY A 88 -20.12 -5.49 12.31
N ASN A 89 -18.94 -4.95 12.60
CA ASN A 89 -18.57 -4.39 13.90
C ASN A 89 -17.98 -2.98 13.74
N GLU A 90 -17.85 -2.23 14.84
CA GLU A 90 -17.31 -0.86 14.79
C GLU A 90 -15.88 -0.78 14.25
N GLU A 91 -15.06 -1.79 14.56
CA GLU A 91 -13.64 -1.80 14.18
C GLU A 91 -13.47 -1.99 12.68
N SER A 92 -14.35 -2.75 12.04
CA SER A 92 -14.43 -2.92 10.58
C SER A 92 -14.57 -1.57 9.87
N LEU A 93 -15.42 -0.68 10.38
CA LEU A 93 -15.63 0.66 9.79
C LEU A 93 -14.44 1.61 10.02
N LYS A 94 -13.55 1.30 10.95
CA LYS A 94 -12.41 2.16 11.34
C LYS A 94 -11.10 1.70 10.70
N THR A 95 -10.81 0.40 10.76
CA THR A 95 -9.51 -0.19 10.39
C THR A 95 -9.64 -1.44 9.53
N GLY A 96 -10.86 -1.83 9.16
CA GLY A 96 -11.10 -3.05 8.40
C GLY A 96 -10.73 -4.33 9.14
N ASN A 97 -10.59 -4.28 10.47
CA ASN A 97 -10.05 -5.39 11.28
C ASN A 97 -8.65 -5.88 10.82
N ALA A 98 -7.86 -5.02 10.17
CA ALA A 98 -6.58 -5.37 9.57
C ALA A 98 -5.45 -5.64 10.60
N GLY A 99 -5.66 -5.28 11.87
CA GLY A 99 -4.76 -5.58 12.97
C GLY A 99 -3.47 -4.75 12.99
N GLY A 100 -2.42 -5.31 13.59
CA GLY A 100 -1.07 -4.74 13.70
C GLY A 100 -0.43 -4.32 12.37
N ARG A 101 0.62 -3.50 12.47
CA ARG A 101 1.37 -2.94 11.32
C ARG A 101 2.68 -3.69 11.14
N LEU A 102 2.81 -4.43 10.04
CA LEU A 102 3.98 -5.25 9.75
C LEU A 102 5.15 -4.42 9.24
N ALA A 103 4.90 -3.50 8.31
CA ALA A 103 5.90 -2.62 7.71
C ALA A 103 5.29 -1.28 7.32
N CYS A 104 6.10 -0.23 7.33
CA CYS A 104 5.69 1.08 6.86
C CYS A 104 6.85 1.84 6.22
N GLY A 105 6.50 2.92 5.51
CA GLY A 105 7.47 3.80 4.87
C GLY A 105 6.82 5.12 4.45
N VAL A 106 7.62 6.17 4.38
CA VAL A 106 7.17 7.47 3.85
C VAL A 106 7.18 7.42 2.33
N ILE A 107 6.14 7.97 1.70
CA ILE A 107 6.04 8.11 0.25
C ILE A 107 6.82 9.36 -0.16
N GLY A 108 7.97 9.18 -0.79
CA GLY A 108 8.85 10.26 -1.25
C GLY A 108 8.74 10.48 -2.75
N ILE A 109 9.03 11.70 -3.20
CA ILE A 109 9.15 12.02 -4.63
C ILE A 109 10.32 11.22 -5.22
N ALA A 110 10.10 10.63 -6.40
CA ALA A 110 11.10 9.90 -7.16
C ALA A 110 11.39 10.60 -8.50
N GLN A 111 12.59 10.37 -9.04
CA GLN A 111 13.03 10.90 -10.33
C GLN A 111 12.77 9.89 -11.46
#